data_AF-A0A1V0I2D3-F1
#
_entry.id   AF-A0A1V0I2D3-F1
#
_cell.length_a   1.000
_cell.length_b   1.000
_cell.length_c   1.000
_cell.angle_alpha   90.00
_cell.angle_beta   90.00
_cell.angle_gamma   90.00
#
_symmetry.space_group_name_H-M   'P 1'
#
loop_
_entity.id
_entity.type
_entity.pdbx_description
1 polymer ?
#
loop_
_entity_poly.entity_id
_entity_poly.type
_entity_poly.pdbx_seq_one_letter_code
_entity_poly.pdbx_strand_id
1 'polypeptide(L)' 'MTCPVCKKPTDPAYRPFCSRRCADVDLGRWLTGGYALPGDPAEPIESTEPDDAPPPSPSWRH' A
#
# COMPACT_ATOMS: atom_id res chain seq x y z
N MET A 1 12.40 -19.70 2.10
CA MET A 1 11.24 -18.79 2.30
C MET A 1 9.96 -19.54 1.95
N THR A 2 8.86 -19.18 2.62
CA THR A 2 7.53 -19.78 2.40
C THR A 2 6.61 -18.79 1.73
N CYS A 3 5.76 -19.25 0.80
CA CYS A 3 4.75 -18.43 0.15
C CYS A 3 3.81 -17.79 1.21
N PRO A 4 3.62 -16.47 1.21
CA PRO A 4 2.79 -15.81 2.22
C PRO A 4 1.31 -16.19 2.12
N VAL A 5 0.87 -16.59 0.91
CA VAL A 5 -0.53 -16.94 0.61
C VAL A 5 -0.91 -18.35 1.06
N CYS A 6 -0.06 -19.34 0.81
CA CYS A 6 -0.39 -20.77 1.03
C CYS A 6 0.68 -21.59 1.75
N LYS A 7 1.76 -20.96 2.22
CA LYS A 7 2.86 -21.54 3.01
C LYS A 7 3.72 -22.61 2.33
N LYS A 8 3.45 -22.95 1.07
CA LYS A 8 4.32 -23.83 0.25
C LYS A 8 5.71 -23.21 0.00
N PRO A 9 6.74 -24.02 -0.34
CA PRO A 9 8.04 -23.50 -0.78
C PRO A 9 7.90 -22.52 -1.94
N THR A 10 8.70 -21.44 -1.94
CA THR A 10 8.66 -20.45 -3.01
C THR A 10 9.35 -20.96 -4.27
N ASP A 11 8.85 -20.52 -5.43
CA ASP A 11 9.44 -20.79 -6.73
C ASP A 11 10.33 -19.58 -7.12
N PRO A 12 11.58 -19.78 -7.57
CA PRO A 12 12.46 -18.69 -8.01
C PRO A 12 11.84 -17.71 -9.01
N ALA A 13 11.01 -18.19 -9.95
CA ALA A 13 10.36 -17.37 -10.97
C ALA A 13 9.20 -16.53 -10.42
N TYR A 14 8.68 -16.89 -9.24
CA TYR A 14 7.49 -16.28 -8.65
C TYR A 14 7.72 -15.71 -7.25
N ARG A 15 8.97 -15.57 -6.78
CA ARG A 15 9.25 -15.05 -5.43
C ARG A 15 8.57 -13.68 -5.21
N PRO A 16 7.92 -13.45 -4.06
CA PRO A 16 7.93 -14.27 -2.83
C PRO A 16 6.88 -15.41 -2.78
N PHE A 17 6.24 -15.76 -3.90
CA PHE A 17 5.17 -16.75 -3.98
C PHE A 17 5.65 -18.12 -4.50
N CYS A 18 4.76 -19.12 -4.47
CA CYS A 18 5.01 -20.44 -5.04
C CYS A 18 4.49 -20.62 -6.47
N SER A 19 3.71 -19.66 -7.00
CA SER A 19 3.10 -19.73 -8.34
C SER A 19 2.46 -18.40 -8.74
N ARG A 20 2.22 -18.22 -10.04
CA ARG A 20 1.38 -17.12 -10.57
C ARG A 20 0.02 -17.02 -9.87
N ARG A 21 -0.65 -18.15 -9.63
CA ARG A 21 -1.96 -18.18 -8.95
C ARG A 21 -1.92 -17.50 -7.58
N CYS A 22 -0.85 -17.71 -6.81
CA CYS A 22 -0.70 -17.08 -5.49
C CYS A 22 -0.39 -15.58 -5.61
N ALA A 23 0.38 -15.16 -6.61
CA ALA A 23 0.61 -13.73 -6.88
C ALA A 23 -0.70 -13.02 -7.24
N ASP A 24 -1.54 -13.62 -8.09
CA ASP A 24 -2.84 -13.06 -8.48
C ASP A 24 -3.80 -12.95 -7.29
N VAL A 25 -3.79 -13.92 -6.36
CA VAL A 25 -4.58 -13.88 -5.12
C VAL A 25 -4.14 -12.74 -4.22
N ASP A 26 -2.82 -12.56 -4.07
CA ASP A 26 -2.27 -11.46 -3.28
C ASP A 26 -2.68 -10.10 -3.87
N LEU A 27 -2.53 -9.94 -5.18
CA LEU A 27 -3.00 -8.75 -5.90
C LEU A 27 -4.50 -8.49 -5.68
N GLY A 28 -5.33 -9.55 -5.74
CA GLY A 28 -6.75 -9.44 -5.44
C GLY A 28 -7.04 -8.89 -4.04
N ARG A 29 -6.26 -9.28 -3.03
CA ARG A 29 -6.38 -8.74 -1.67
C ARG A 29 -6.02 -7.27 -1.59
N TRP A 30 -5.01 -6.82 -2.33
CA TRP A 30 -4.68 -5.40 -2.44
C TRP A 30 -5.80 -4.59 -3.07
N LEU A 31 -6.32 -5.05 -4.21
CA LEU A 31 -7.35 -4.34 -4.96
C LEU A 31 -8.69 -4.27 -4.22
N THR A 32 -8.94 -5.20 -3.29
CA THR A 32 -10.18 -5.25 -2.50
C THR A 32 -10.04 -4.61 -1.12
N GLY A 33 -8.88 -4.03 -0.79
CA GLY A 33 -8.64 -3.46 0.54
C GLY A 33 -8.54 -4.51 1.65
N GLY A 34 -8.25 -5.77 1.32
CA GLY A 34 -8.04 -6.85 2.29
C GLY A 34 -6.78 -6.69 3.14
N TYR A 35 -5.90 -5.74 2.79
CA TYR A 35 -4.79 -5.31 3.61
C TYR A 35 -5.14 -3.98 4.28
N ALA A 36 -5.37 -4.01 5.59
CA ALA A 36 -5.60 -2.84 6.41
C ALA A 36 -4.57 -2.80 7.53
N LEU A 37 -4.05 -1.59 7.81
CA LEU A 37 -3.28 -1.36 9.02
C LEU A 37 -4.27 -1.11 10.16
N PRO A 38 -4.13 -1.81 11.31
CA PRO A 38 -4.89 -1.45 12.49
C PRO A 38 -4.45 -0.05 12.90
N GLY A 39 -5.42 0.84 13.04
CA GLY A 39 -5.23 2.21 13.51
C GLY A 39 -6.38 2.60 14.41
N ASP A 40 -6.14 3.59 15.25
CA ASP A 40 -7.21 4.28 15.96
C ASP A 40 -8.21 4.86 14.94
N PRO A 41 -9.49 4.98 15.32
CA PRO A 41 -10.46 5.65 14.46
C PRO A 41 -9.89 6.98 14.01
N ALA A 42 -9.91 7.23 12.70
CA ALA A 42 -9.46 8.50 12.18
C ALA A 42 -10.33 9.60 12.80
N GLU A 43 -9.71 10.52 13.55
CA GLU A 43 -10.35 11.77 13.92
C GLU A 43 -10.81 12.45 12.62
N PRO A 44 -12.05 12.96 12.55
CA PRO A 44 -12.52 13.63 11.35
C PRO A 44 -11.57 14.77 11.02
N ILE A 45 -10.91 14.65 9.87
CA ILE A 45 -10.13 15.74 9.30
C ILE A 45 -11.13 16.86 8.96
N GLU A 46 -11.15 17.91 9.77
CA GLU A 46 -11.82 19.15 9.40
C GLU A 46 -11.08 19.68 8.17
N SER A 47 -11.74 19.62 7.01
CA SER A 47 -11.22 20.12 5.75
C SER A 47 -11.08 21.63 5.82
N THR A 48 -10.01 22.13 6.41
CA THR A 48 -9.63 23.53 6.23
C THR A 48 -9.02 23.66 4.84
N GLU A 49 -9.86 23.84 3.82
CA GLU A 49 -9.39 24.36 2.53
C GLU A 49 -8.67 25.70 2.78
N PRO A 50 -7.51 25.88 2.14
CA PRO A 50 -7.55 26.57 0.87
C PRO A 50 -6.76 25.79 -0.18
N ASP A 51 -7.48 25.04 -1.02
CA ASP A 51 -6.93 24.35 -2.20
C ASP A 51 -6.38 25.34 -3.26
N ASP A 52 -6.66 26.64 -3.11
CA ASP A 52 -6.24 27.73 -4.01
C ASP A 52 -5.08 28.59 -3.45
N ALA A 53 -4.48 28.23 -2.31
CA ALA A 53 -3.34 28.99 -1.80
C ALA A 53 -2.08 28.68 -2.65
N PRO A 54 -1.44 29.67 -3.31
CA PRO A 54 -0.20 29.43 -4.03
C PRO A 54 0.85 28.88 -3.04
N PRO A 55 1.65 27.88 -3.44
CA PRO A 55 2.65 27.30 -2.55
C PRO A 55 3.59 28.41 -2.06
N PRO A 56 4.03 28.36 -0.79
CA PRO A 56 4.92 29.37 -0.26
C PRO A 56 6.16 29.47 -1.15
N SER A 57 6.53 30.70 -1.51
CA SER A 57 7.68 30.93 -2.39
C SER A 57 8.92 30.28 -1.79
N PRO A 58 9.64 29.42 -2.52
CA PRO A 58 10.81 28.75 -1.98
C PRO A 58 11.87 29.79 -1.61
N SER A 59 12.40 29.68 -0.39
CA SER A 59 13.36 30.63 0.18
C SER A 59 14.81 30.38 -0.24
N TRP A 60 15.08 29.54 -1.25
CA TRP A 60 16.44 29.34 -1.73
C TRP A 60 16.80 30.44 -2.73
N ARG A 61 17.34 31.54 -2.22
CA ARG A 61 18.24 32.42 -2.96
C ARG A 61 19.59 32.34 -2.25
N HIS A 62 20.64 32.22 -3.06
CA HIS A 62 22.04 32.11 -2.64
C HIS A 62 22.46 33.22 -1.66
#